data_AF-A0A4U5PN34-F1
#
_entry.id   AF-A0A4U5PN34-F1
#
_cell.length_a   1.000
_cell.length_b   1.000
_cell.length_c   1.000
_cell.angle_alpha   90.00
_cell.angle_beta   90.00
_cell.angle_gamma   90.00
#
_symmetry.space_group_name_H-M   'P 1'
#
loop_
_entity.id
_entity.type
_entity.pdbx_description
1 polymer ?
#
loop_
_entity_poly.entity_id
_entity_poly.type
_entity_poly.pdbx_seq_one_letter_code
_entity_poly.pdbx_strand_id
1 'polypeptide(L)'
;MANILKFLVTAIRQSYHFQYSWTLPVPHPDSTSSQSPPSLRKEEETEYGVDDESGEEVNDSKFPWRDYWYRVSSLEDLDPLLPTPFQLLVRDLVLWFDKANQEWVAFDDQCPHRLAPLSEGRIDENGHLQCSYRGWSFDGCGWCAQIPQAMLEGPEAHAVNSPRAYATRSPTMVSQAADLDKPEFSTVITQHDMLYCYDTLLENVSDPSLIDFSHHKSLVAPGTFAGTNDGNPRISAEFVTPCYYMNKVEIDTKLPIVGAQKWIIWICSFDVPMAPGKIHSTVCSARNFFQFTMPGLN
;
A
#
# COMPACT_ATOMS: atom_id res chain seq x y z
N MET A 1 -19.54 15.43 6.83
CA MET A 1 -18.96 15.27 5.47
C MET A 1 -18.80 13.78 5.26
N ALA A 2 -18.80 13.26 4.03
CA ALA A 2 -18.47 11.84 3.83
C ALA A 2 -16.99 11.62 4.17
N ASN A 3 -16.68 10.60 4.99
CA ASN A 3 -15.31 10.14 5.13
C ASN A 3 -14.90 9.52 3.80
N ILE A 4 -13.89 10.08 3.15
CA ILE A 4 -13.34 9.57 1.89
C ILE A 4 -12.23 8.59 2.27
N LEU A 5 -12.40 7.32 1.91
CA LEU A 5 -11.46 6.24 2.17
C LEU A 5 -10.19 6.47 1.36
N LYS A 6 -9.18 6.99 2.06
CA LYS A 6 -7.88 7.33 1.50
C LYS A 6 -6.85 6.34 1.99
N PHE A 7 -6.01 5.89 1.07
CA PHE A 7 -4.86 5.04 1.37
C PHE A 7 -3.57 5.74 0.95
N LEU A 8 -2.58 5.72 1.84
CA LEU A 8 -1.20 6.02 1.46
C LEU A 8 -0.69 4.87 0.58
N VAL A 9 -0.14 5.21 -0.57
CA VAL A 9 0.52 4.25 -1.45
C VAL A 9 1.96 4.70 -1.71
N THR A 10 2.87 3.74 -1.80
CA THR A 10 4.30 3.98 -2.06
C THR A 10 4.86 2.96 -3.03
N ALA A 11 6.06 3.20 -3.54
CA ALA A 11 6.82 2.27 -4.35
C ALA A 11 8.32 2.39 -4.06
N ILE A 12 9.10 1.37 -4.39
CA ILE A 12 10.52 1.25 -4.01
C ILE A 12 11.50 1.65 -5.14
N ARG A 13 10.98 2.08 -6.30
CA ARG A 13 11.81 2.39 -7.48
C ARG A 13 12.74 3.58 -7.24
N GLN A 14 14.03 3.39 -7.53
CA GLN A 14 15.06 4.45 -7.49
C GLN A 14 15.02 5.40 -8.71
N SER A 15 14.06 5.25 -9.64
CA SER A 15 14.01 6.02 -10.89
C SER A 15 12.59 6.51 -11.22
N TYR A 16 12.46 7.82 -11.47
CA TYR A 16 11.20 8.58 -11.58
C TYR A 16 10.29 8.26 -12.79
N HIS A 17 10.55 7.19 -13.55
CA HIS A 17 9.69 6.80 -14.66
C HIS A 17 8.65 5.77 -14.22
N PHE A 18 7.49 6.24 -13.78
CA PHE A 18 6.27 5.42 -13.75
C PHE A 18 5.58 5.48 -15.11
N GLN A 19 5.13 4.33 -15.61
CA GLN A 19 4.47 4.20 -16.92
C GLN A 19 2.96 3.89 -16.81
N TYR A 20 2.35 4.19 -15.66
CA TYR A 20 0.92 3.97 -15.41
C TYR A 20 0.33 5.14 -14.62
N SER A 21 -0.62 5.85 -15.23
CA SER A 21 -1.45 6.86 -14.56
C SER A 21 -2.73 6.22 -14.01
N TRP A 22 -3.01 6.42 -12.72
CA TRP A 22 -4.25 5.94 -12.09
C TRP A 22 -5.47 6.81 -12.47
N THR A 23 -5.96 6.60 -13.69
CA THR A 23 -7.36 6.83 -14.10
C THR A 23 -7.79 5.60 -14.89
N LEU A 24 -9.05 5.16 -14.72
CA LEU A 24 -9.59 4.01 -15.47
C LEU A 24 -9.36 4.18 -16.99
N PRO A 25 -8.99 3.11 -17.71
CA PRO A 25 -8.38 3.23 -19.03
C PRO A 25 -9.36 3.69 -20.12
N VAL A 26 -8.95 4.72 -20.87
CA VAL A 26 -9.46 5.08 -22.20
C VAL A 26 -8.24 5.36 -23.11
N PRO A 27 -8.23 4.99 -24.41
CA PRO A 27 -6.95 4.79 -25.14
C PRO A 27 -6.17 6.07 -25.56
N HIS A 28 -4.86 5.87 -25.73
CA HIS A 28 -3.76 6.72 -26.25
C HIS A 28 -4.01 7.50 -27.58
N PRO A 29 -3.12 8.43 -28.05
CA PRO A 29 -1.70 8.68 -27.68
C PRO A 29 -1.38 10.20 -27.41
N ASP A 30 -0.16 10.80 -27.39
CA ASP A 30 1.25 10.35 -27.55
C ASP A 30 2.30 11.33 -26.93
N SER A 31 3.46 10.82 -26.48
CA SER A 31 4.79 11.51 -26.37
C SER A 31 4.95 12.78 -25.48
N THR A 32 6.10 13.23 -24.92
CA THR A 32 7.57 12.96 -25.01
C THR A 32 8.33 13.39 -23.71
N SER A 33 9.42 12.68 -23.31
CA SER A 33 10.66 13.11 -22.56
C SER A 33 10.60 14.01 -21.28
N SER A 34 11.55 14.03 -20.31
CA SER A 34 13.00 13.78 -20.37
C SER A 34 13.70 13.60 -18.98
N GLN A 35 14.84 12.88 -18.98
CA GLN A 35 16.02 12.94 -18.06
C GLN A 35 15.95 12.48 -16.58
N SER A 36 17.06 11.86 -16.12
CA SER A 36 17.23 11.20 -14.82
C SER A 36 18.68 11.33 -14.25
N PRO A 37 18.88 11.29 -12.91
CA PRO A 37 20.19 11.42 -12.24
C PRO A 37 20.96 10.07 -12.11
N PRO A 38 22.25 10.07 -11.69
CA PRO A 38 23.18 8.97 -11.98
C PRO A 38 23.13 7.78 -10.99
N SER A 39 23.48 6.60 -11.50
CA SER A 39 23.47 5.32 -10.77
C SER A 39 24.75 5.04 -9.97
N LEU A 40 24.58 4.42 -8.80
CA LEU A 40 25.66 3.82 -8.01
C LEU A 40 25.75 2.30 -8.26
N ARG A 41 26.89 1.71 -7.88
CA ARG A 41 27.33 0.37 -8.34
C ARG A 41 26.58 -0.76 -7.64
N LYS A 42 26.42 -1.89 -8.35
CA LYS A 42 25.98 -3.17 -7.78
C LYS A 42 27.13 -3.84 -7.04
N GLU A 43 26.82 -4.47 -5.92
CA GLU A 43 27.62 -5.55 -5.32
C GLU A 43 26.86 -6.87 -5.56
N GLU A 44 27.59 -7.98 -5.70
CA GLU A 44 27.02 -9.30 -6.04
C GLU A 44 26.87 -10.14 -4.78
N GLU A 45 25.66 -10.67 -4.53
CA GLU A 45 25.42 -11.73 -3.54
C GLU A 45 25.19 -13.07 -4.26
N THR A 46 25.80 -14.14 -3.75
CA THR A 46 25.73 -15.49 -4.31
C THR A 46 24.59 -16.29 -3.70
N GLU A 47 23.67 -16.79 -4.54
CA GLU A 47 22.50 -17.58 -4.13
C GLU A 47 22.77 -19.10 -4.27
N TYR A 48 22.20 -19.91 -3.37
CA TYR A 48 22.32 -21.37 -3.39
C TYR A 48 21.24 -21.99 -4.30
N GLY A 49 21.65 -22.77 -5.30
CA GLY A 49 20.73 -23.45 -6.21
C GLY A 49 20.11 -24.73 -5.62
N VAL A 50 18.87 -24.99 -6.03
CA VAL A 50 18.23 -26.31 -6.01
C VAL A 50 17.77 -26.58 -7.44
N ASP A 51 18.32 -27.62 -8.06
CA ASP A 51 18.00 -27.99 -9.43
C ASP A 51 16.64 -28.71 -9.49
N ASP A 52 15.79 -28.34 -10.46
CA ASP A 52 14.62 -29.14 -10.85
C ASP A 52 14.60 -29.30 -12.38
N GLU A 53 14.67 -30.54 -12.86
CA GLU A 53 14.73 -30.87 -14.29
C GLU A 53 13.33 -31.16 -14.86
N SER A 54 12.70 -30.17 -15.49
CA SER A 54 11.88 -30.42 -16.68
C SER A 54 11.67 -29.14 -17.50
N GLY A 55 11.88 -29.24 -18.81
CA GLY A 55 12.04 -28.07 -19.67
C GLY A 55 10.77 -27.59 -20.37
N GLU A 56 10.45 -26.32 -20.17
CA GLU A 56 10.02 -25.40 -21.22
C GLU A 56 10.89 -24.14 -21.13
N GLU A 57 11.29 -23.53 -22.25
CA GLU A 57 12.03 -22.25 -22.24
C GLU A 57 11.07 -21.10 -21.87
N VAL A 58 10.72 -21.02 -20.59
CA VAL A 58 10.05 -19.85 -20.02
C VAL A 58 11.03 -18.68 -20.07
N ASN A 59 10.63 -17.60 -20.73
CA ASN A 59 11.37 -16.36 -20.77
C ASN A 59 11.59 -15.84 -19.32
N ASP A 60 12.83 -15.92 -18.81
CA ASP A 60 13.24 -15.62 -17.42
C ASP A 60 13.19 -14.12 -17.05
N SER A 61 12.18 -13.41 -17.53
CA SER A 61 11.86 -12.05 -17.10
C SER A 61 11.22 -12.10 -15.71
N LYS A 62 12.06 -12.17 -14.66
CA LYS A 62 11.63 -12.04 -13.26
C LYS A 62 10.66 -10.86 -13.09
N PHE A 63 9.55 -11.10 -12.40
CA PHE A 63 8.48 -10.11 -12.25
C PHE A 63 9.00 -8.80 -11.61
N PRO A 64 8.67 -7.61 -12.18
CA PRO A 64 9.29 -6.35 -11.77
C PRO A 64 8.60 -5.73 -10.53
N TRP A 65 8.67 -6.40 -9.38
CA TRP A 65 8.05 -5.99 -8.10
C TRP A 65 8.22 -4.50 -7.77
N ARG A 66 9.39 -3.93 -8.01
CA ARG A 66 9.70 -2.53 -7.64
C ARG A 66 9.05 -1.48 -8.54
N ASP A 67 8.40 -1.89 -9.63
CA ASP A 67 7.79 -1.00 -10.63
C ASP A 67 6.28 -0.77 -10.39
N TYR A 68 5.75 -1.26 -9.27
CA TYR A 68 4.34 -1.15 -8.86
C TYR A 68 4.15 -0.27 -7.61
N TRP A 69 2.93 0.25 -7.47
CA TRP A 69 2.46 0.97 -6.29
C TRP A 69 1.78 0.01 -5.31
N TYR A 70 2.11 0.12 -4.03
CA TYR A 70 1.59 -0.71 -2.94
C TYR A 70 0.84 0.14 -1.92
N ARG A 71 -0.33 -0.31 -1.46
CA ARG A 71 -1.08 0.37 -0.39
C ARG A 71 -0.49 0.00 0.96
N VAL A 72 0.05 0.97 1.69
CA VAL A 72 0.79 0.71 2.93
C VAL A 72 -0.01 1.00 4.19
N SER A 73 -0.98 1.93 4.12
CA SER A 73 -1.94 2.15 5.21
C SER A 73 -3.18 2.90 4.73
N SER A 74 -4.31 2.73 5.42
CA SER A 74 -5.36 3.76 5.44
C SER A 74 -4.78 5.05 6.04
N LEU A 75 -5.31 6.21 5.64
CA LEU A 75 -4.96 7.48 6.29
C LEU A 75 -5.67 7.69 7.63
N GLU A 76 -6.66 6.86 7.97
CA GLU A 76 -7.38 6.94 9.25
C GLU A 76 -6.60 6.24 10.37
N ASP A 77 -5.77 5.25 10.04
CA ASP A 77 -4.91 4.51 10.99
C ASP A 77 -3.52 5.17 11.20
N LEU A 78 -3.19 6.25 10.47
CA LEU A 78 -1.92 6.98 10.61
C LEU A 78 -2.08 8.27 11.45
N ASP A 79 -1.25 8.43 12.49
CA ASP A 79 -1.16 9.67 13.26
C ASP A 79 -0.18 10.66 12.59
N PRO A 80 -0.61 11.84 12.09
CA PRO A 80 0.28 12.84 11.47
C PRO A 80 1.26 13.51 12.46
N LEU A 81 1.23 13.15 13.74
CA LEU A 81 2.21 13.58 14.75
C LEU A 81 3.33 12.57 14.98
N LEU A 82 3.19 11.32 14.52
CA LEU A 82 4.10 10.22 14.83
C LEU A 82 4.66 9.57 13.54
N PRO A 83 5.97 9.31 13.46
CA PRO A 83 6.50 8.43 12.42
C PRO A 83 6.03 7.00 12.64
N THR A 84 5.61 6.33 11.57
CA THR A 84 5.04 4.97 11.60
C THR A 84 5.94 4.01 10.81
N PRO A 85 6.46 2.92 11.41
CA PRO A 85 7.23 1.93 10.68
C PRO A 85 6.33 1.10 9.75
N PHE A 86 6.84 0.77 8.56
CA PHE A 86 6.23 -0.16 7.62
C PHE A 86 7.33 -0.99 6.94
N GLN A 87 7.02 -2.18 6.44
CA GLN A 87 7.98 -2.99 5.68
C GLN A 87 7.37 -3.42 4.35
N LEU A 88 8.09 -3.17 3.26
CA LEU A 88 7.65 -3.44 1.89
C LEU A 88 8.80 -4.07 1.09
N LEU A 89 8.58 -5.23 0.47
CA LEU A 89 9.57 -5.93 -0.37
C LEU A 89 10.99 -6.02 0.26
N VAL A 90 11.04 -6.42 1.54
CA VAL A 90 12.24 -6.52 2.39
C VAL A 90 12.98 -5.20 2.61
N ARG A 91 12.28 -4.07 2.49
CA ARG A 91 12.79 -2.74 2.87
C ARG A 91 11.94 -2.16 3.99
N ASP A 92 12.59 -1.80 5.08
CA ASP A 92 11.97 -1.06 6.18
C ASP A 92 11.82 0.41 5.77
N LEU A 93 10.63 0.94 5.99
CA LEU A 93 10.21 2.29 5.63
C LEU A 93 9.65 3.03 6.86
N VAL A 94 9.85 4.33 6.92
CA VAL A 94 9.16 5.22 7.86
C VAL A 94 8.15 6.07 7.10
N LEU A 95 6.87 5.92 7.45
CA LEU A 95 5.75 6.71 6.95
C LEU A 95 5.54 7.89 7.90
N TRP A 96 5.49 9.12 7.40
CA TRP A 96 5.32 10.30 8.24
C TRP A 96 4.65 11.46 7.47
N PHE A 97 4.07 12.41 8.20
CA PHE A 97 3.37 13.55 7.59
C PHE A 97 4.27 14.79 7.56
N ASP A 98 4.66 15.23 6.36
CA ASP A 98 5.37 16.49 6.16
C ASP A 98 4.39 17.66 6.28
N LYS A 99 4.50 18.37 7.41
CA LYS A 99 3.67 19.55 7.71
C LYS A 99 3.97 20.74 6.81
N ALA A 100 5.16 20.85 6.22
CA ALA A 100 5.52 21.97 5.35
C ALA A 100 4.82 21.85 3.99
N ASN A 101 4.82 20.66 3.38
CA ASN A 101 4.19 20.39 2.08
C ASN A 101 2.77 19.81 2.18
N GLN A 102 2.28 19.50 3.38
CA GLN A 102 0.95 18.91 3.66
C GLN A 102 0.74 17.55 2.96
N GLU A 103 1.80 16.72 2.91
CA GLU A 103 1.78 15.40 2.27
C GLU A 103 2.30 14.29 3.18
N TRP A 104 1.90 13.05 2.87
CA TRP A 104 2.47 11.86 3.47
C TRP A 104 3.72 11.43 2.70
N VAL A 105 4.80 11.17 3.43
CA VAL A 105 6.13 10.87 2.91
C VAL A 105 6.59 9.51 3.45
N ALA A 106 7.33 8.76 2.63
CA ALA A 106 7.95 7.49 3.01
C ALA A 106 9.45 7.57 2.78
N PHE A 107 10.27 7.36 3.81
CA PHE A 107 11.73 7.20 3.68
C PHE A 107 12.13 5.75 3.95
N ASP A 108 13.31 5.34 3.48
CA ASP A 108 14.01 4.17 4.06
C ASP A 108 14.14 4.40 5.58
N ASP A 109 13.83 3.40 6.41
CA ASP A 109 13.83 3.53 7.88
C ASP A 109 15.25 3.47 8.49
N GLN A 110 16.17 4.24 7.93
CA GLN A 110 17.58 4.21 8.29
C GLN A 110 18.18 5.62 8.23
N CYS A 111 18.58 6.14 9.40
CA CYS A 111 19.26 7.43 9.49
C CYS A 111 20.63 7.37 8.80
N PRO A 112 20.94 8.22 7.80
CA PRO A 112 22.17 8.16 7.02
C PRO A 112 23.46 8.38 7.85
N HIS A 113 23.34 8.86 9.10
CA HIS A 113 24.48 8.98 10.01
C HIS A 113 25.00 7.62 10.50
N ARG A 114 24.14 6.74 11.05
CA ARG A 114 24.52 5.43 11.64
C ARG A 114 23.42 4.36 11.60
N LEU A 115 22.52 4.43 10.61
CA LEU A 115 21.46 3.45 10.34
C LEU A 115 20.47 3.21 11.50
N ALA A 116 20.38 4.14 12.45
CA ALA A 116 19.34 4.09 13.48
C ALA A 116 17.96 4.28 12.84
N PRO A 117 16.92 3.54 13.26
CA PRO A 117 15.58 3.69 12.73
C PRO A 117 15.07 5.12 12.92
N LEU A 118 14.48 5.66 11.86
CA LEU A 118 13.84 6.97 11.84
C LEU A 118 12.40 6.88 12.38
N SER A 119 11.78 5.69 12.32
CA SER A 119 10.49 5.36 12.92
C SER A 119 10.48 5.43 14.46
N GLU A 120 11.62 5.18 15.11
CA GLU A 120 11.80 5.45 16.56
C GLU A 120 12.01 6.94 16.87
N GLY A 121 12.06 7.80 15.84
CA GLY A 121 12.25 9.24 15.95
C GLY A 121 10.99 10.00 16.38
N ARG A 122 10.91 11.27 16.00
CA ARG A 122 9.71 12.10 16.19
C ARG A 122 9.65 13.22 15.16
N ILE A 123 8.47 13.81 14.99
CA ILE A 123 8.34 15.08 14.28
C ILE A 123 8.80 16.21 15.23
N ASP A 124 9.76 17.02 14.81
CA ASP A 124 10.28 18.12 15.62
C ASP A 124 9.41 19.39 15.52
N GLU A 125 9.80 20.43 16.27
CA GLU A 125 9.07 21.71 16.37
C GLU A 125 8.99 22.46 15.02
N ASN A 126 9.90 22.18 14.08
CA ASN A 126 9.89 22.74 12.73
C ASN A 126 9.07 21.90 11.75
N GLY A 127 8.58 20.73 12.17
CA GLY A 127 7.86 19.77 11.33
C GLY A 127 8.75 18.78 10.59
N HIS A 128 10.05 18.70 10.90
CA HIS A 128 10.98 17.75 10.29
C HIS A 128 10.97 16.39 10.99
N LEU A 129 11.31 15.32 10.27
CA LEU A 129 11.53 14.01 10.87
C LEU A 129 12.89 13.98 11.57
N GLN A 130 12.91 13.88 12.90
CA GLN A 130 14.12 13.86 13.71
C GLN A 130 14.47 12.47 14.24
N CYS A 131 15.67 12.00 13.90
CA CYS A 131 16.24 10.72 14.37
C CYS A 131 16.46 10.70 15.89
N SER A 132 15.97 9.65 16.56
CA SER A 132 16.12 9.41 18.01
C SER A 132 17.58 9.35 18.49
N TYR A 133 18.49 8.79 17.68
CA TYR A 133 19.84 8.47 18.12
C TYR A 133 20.74 9.70 18.34
N ARG A 134 20.67 10.72 17.47
CA ARG A 134 21.51 11.94 17.54
C ARG A 134 20.79 13.23 17.16
N GLY A 135 19.48 13.22 16.96
CA GLY A 135 18.71 14.43 16.68
C GLY A 135 18.96 15.04 15.29
N TRP A 136 19.50 14.28 14.33
CA TRP A 136 19.54 14.74 12.94
C TRP A 136 18.11 14.85 12.41
N SER A 137 17.74 16.02 11.88
CA SER A 137 16.42 16.29 11.32
C SER A 137 16.45 16.32 9.79
N PHE A 138 15.40 15.81 9.16
CA PHE A 138 15.26 15.73 7.70
C PHE A 138 13.94 16.38 7.23
N ASP A 139 14.00 17.14 6.13
CA ASP A 139 12.82 17.70 5.47
C ASP A 139 12.04 16.64 4.68
N GLY A 140 10.84 16.95 4.19
CA GLY A 140 10.02 16.01 3.39
C GLY A 140 10.63 15.59 2.04
N CYS A 141 11.68 16.29 1.57
CA CYS A 141 12.45 15.90 0.39
C CYS A 141 13.55 14.88 0.71
N GLY A 142 13.89 14.68 1.98
CA GLY A 142 14.97 13.82 2.47
C GLY A 142 16.29 14.55 2.77
N TRP A 143 16.37 15.87 2.57
CA TRP A 143 17.58 16.62 2.88
C TRP A 143 17.73 16.81 4.39
N CYS A 144 18.97 16.76 4.88
CA CYS A 144 19.25 17.04 6.28
C CYS A 144 19.05 18.53 6.56
N ALA A 145 18.03 18.85 7.34
CA ALA A 145 17.71 20.21 7.74
C ALA A 145 18.56 20.68 8.94
N GLN A 146 18.95 19.76 9.83
CA GLN A 146 19.70 20.09 11.03
C GLN A 146 20.59 18.94 11.52
N ILE A 147 21.85 19.25 11.84
CA ILE A 147 22.78 18.39 12.57
C ILE A 147 23.11 19.11 13.90
N PRO A 148 22.54 18.70 15.05
CA PRO A 148 22.73 19.42 16.31
C PRO A 148 24.18 19.48 16.83
N GLN A 149 25.07 18.63 16.29
CA GLN A 149 26.48 18.56 16.68
C GLN A 149 27.42 19.37 15.77
N ALA A 150 26.94 19.89 14.63
CA ALA A 150 27.76 20.65 13.70
C ALA A 150 27.77 22.13 14.09
N MET A 151 28.93 22.79 13.97
CA MET A 151 28.98 24.24 14.12
C MET A 151 28.20 24.96 13.01
N LEU A 152 27.53 26.06 13.36
CA LEU A 152 26.77 26.91 12.42
C LEU A 152 27.65 27.62 11.39
N GLU A 153 28.95 27.74 11.67
CA GLU A 153 29.94 28.37 10.80
C GLU A 153 31.17 27.47 10.63
N GLY A 154 31.94 27.70 9.55
CA GLY A 154 33.11 26.91 9.22
C GLY A 154 32.80 25.61 8.46
N PRO A 155 33.78 24.72 8.26
CA PRO A 155 33.66 23.57 7.37
C PRO A 155 32.52 22.59 7.74
N GLU A 156 32.19 22.48 9.03
CA GLU A 156 31.13 21.59 9.54
C GLU A 156 29.73 22.03 9.12
N ALA A 157 29.50 23.33 8.92
CA ALA A 157 28.22 23.88 8.46
C ALA A 157 27.81 23.35 7.07
N HIS A 158 28.76 22.82 6.29
CA HIS A 158 28.45 22.17 5.01
C HIS A 158 27.95 20.72 5.15
N ALA A 159 28.00 20.12 6.34
CA ALA A 159 27.62 18.71 6.53
C ALA A 159 26.13 18.44 6.21
N VAL A 160 25.23 19.38 6.50
CA VAL A 160 23.80 19.30 6.15
C VAL A 160 23.57 19.25 4.62
N ASN A 161 24.44 19.89 3.85
CA ASN A 161 24.40 19.93 2.39
C ASN A 161 25.10 18.71 1.74
N SER A 162 25.62 17.78 2.53
CA SER A 162 26.28 16.58 2.03
C SER A 162 25.26 15.61 1.44
N PRO A 163 25.45 15.06 0.23
CA PRO A 163 24.64 13.95 -0.27
C PRO A 163 24.69 12.71 0.65
N ARG A 164 25.69 12.60 1.52
CA ARG A 164 25.81 11.54 2.54
C ARG A 164 24.95 11.78 3.78
N ALA A 165 24.30 12.94 3.89
CA ALA A 165 23.33 13.27 4.92
C ALA A 165 21.89 13.15 4.41
N TYR A 166 21.68 12.71 3.16
CA TYR A 166 20.36 12.52 2.57
C TYR A 166 19.67 11.26 3.12
N ALA A 167 18.44 11.38 3.60
CA ALA A 167 17.56 10.26 3.92
C ALA A 167 16.81 9.83 2.64
N THR A 168 16.93 8.57 2.26
CA THR A 168 16.39 8.07 0.98
C THR A 168 14.86 8.16 0.94
N ARG A 169 14.31 9.04 0.09
CA ARG A 169 12.86 9.15 -0.13
C ARG A 169 12.34 8.15 -1.15
N SER A 170 11.29 7.43 -0.76
CA SER A 170 10.45 6.64 -1.67
C SER A 170 9.31 7.52 -2.22
N PRO A 171 8.88 7.35 -3.49
CA PRO A 171 7.72 8.04 -4.03
C PRO A 171 6.45 7.65 -3.27
N THR A 172 5.63 8.65 -2.92
CA THR A 172 4.33 8.48 -2.26
C THR A 172 3.22 9.19 -3.04
N MET A 173 1.99 8.69 -2.90
CA MET A 173 0.77 9.42 -3.27
C MET A 173 -0.42 8.94 -2.42
N VAL A 174 -1.50 9.72 -2.40
CA VAL A 174 -2.77 9.32 -1.76
C VAL A 174 -3.72 8.80 -2.83
N SER A 175 -4.17 7.55 -2.68
CA SER A 175 -5.22 6.96 -3.52
C SER A 175 -6.58 7.02 -2.83
N GLN A 176 -7.65 7.14 -3.61
CA GLN A 176 -9.05 7.13 -3.14
C GLN A 176 -9.76 5.88 -3.67
N ALA A 177 -10.66 5.30 -2.89
CA ALA A 177 -11.43 4.13 -3.29
C ALA A 177 -12.83 4.54 -3.78
N ALA A 178 -12.88 5.26 -4.91
CA ALA A 178 -14.07 5.98 -5.38
C ALA A 178 -15.38 5.17 -5.48
N ASP A 179 -15.33 3.83 -5.67
CA ASP A 179 -16.51 2.96 -5.67
C ASP A 179 -16.96 2.50 -4.26
N LEU A 180 -16.06 2.51 -3.28
CA LEU A 180 -16.29 2.17 -1.87
C LEU A 180 -16.66 3.41 -1.02
N ASP A 181 -16.40 4.61 -1.56
CA ASP A 181 -16.58 5.92 -0.93
C ASP A 181 -17.99 6.53 -1.09
N LYS A 182 -18.87 5.88 -1.84
CA LYS A 182 -20.18 6.47 -2.17
C LYS A 182 -21.11 6.41 -0.95
N PRO A 183 -21.93 7.44 -0.69
CA PRO A 183 -22.72 7.56 0.54
C PRO A 183 -23.78 6.48 0.73
N GLU A 184 -24.14 5.74 -0.33
CA GLU A 184 -24.98 4.56 -0.25
C GLU A 184 -24.26 3.35 0.40
N PHE A 185 -22.93 3.35 0.55
CA PHE A 185 -22.19 2.26 1.19
C PHE A 185 -21.88 2.53 2.66
N SER A 186 -22.03 1.49 3.48
CA SER A 186 -21.41 1.38 4.80
C SER A 186 -20.16 0.53 4.67
N THR A 187 -19.01 1.11 5.01
CA THR A 187 -17.68 0.54 4.74
C THR A 187 -16.96 0.20 6.05
N VAL A 188 -16.22 -0.92 6.03
CA VAL A 188 -15.37 -1.41 7.12
C VAL A 188 -14.01 -1.76 6.53
N ILE A 189 -12.94 -1.20 7.07
CA ILE A 189 -11.56 -1.66 6.83
C ILE A 189 -11.14 -2.57 8.00
N THR A 190 -10.31 -3.56 7.70
CA THR A 190 -9.48 -4.28 8.68
C THR A 190 -8.06 -4.38 8.10
N GLN A 191 -7.06 -3.93 8.87
CA GLN A 191 -5.64 -4.07 8.51
C GLN A 191 -4.95 -4.98 9.50
N HIS A 192 -4.11 -5.89 9.00
CA HIS A 192 -3.32 -6.81 9.83
C HIS A 192 -2.13 -7.40 9.07
N ASP A 193 -1.03 -7.59 9.79
CA ASP A 193 0.10 -8.38 9.32
C ASP A 193 -0.18 -9.87 9.53
N MET A 194 0.04 -10.69 8.50
CA MET A 194 -0.06 -12.14 8.56
C MET A 194 1.29 -12.80 8.31
N LEU A 195 1.55 -13.90 9.03
CA LEU A 195 2.68 -14.79 8.78
C LEU A 195 2.30 -15.81 7.70
N TYR A 196 2.26 -15.32 6.46
CA TYR A 196 1.90 -16.08 5.27
C TYR A 196 2.82 -15.72 4.12
N CYS A 197 3.22 -16.71 3.31
CA CYS A 197 3.87 -16.43 2.04
C CYS A 197 2.87 -15.76 1.08
N TYR A 198 3.35 -14.79 0.32
CA TYR A 198 2.52 -14.00 -0.60
C TYR A 198 1.80 -14.89 -1.61
N ASP A 199 2.51 -15.83 -2.25
CA ASP A 199 1.95 -16.69 -3.29
C ASP A 199 0.83 -17.56 -2.70
N THR A 200 1.08 -18.15 -1.53
CA THR A 200 0.09 -18.98 -0.84
C THR A 200 -1.13 -18.17 -0.40
N LEU A 201 -0.99 -16.89 0.00
CA LEU A 201 -2.17 -16.07 0.33
C LEU A 201 -2.95 -15.73 -0.94
N LEU A 202 -2.29 -15.34 -2.03
CA LEU A 202 -2.97 -15.04 -3.29
C LEU A 202 -3.65 -16.27 -3.88
N GLU A 203 -3.06 -17.46 -3.80
CA GLU A 203 -3.72 -18.71 -4.17
C GLU A 203 -5.01 -18.93 -3.37
N ASN A 204 -4.98 -18.76 -2.04
CA ASN A 204 -6.18 -18.85 -1.20
C ASN A 204 -7.22 -17.78 -1.54
N VAL A 205 -6.81 -16.52 -1.76
CA VAL A 205 -7.73 -15.42 -2.08
C VAL A 205 -8.35 -15.59 -3.48
N SER A 206 -7.61 -16.20 -4.42
CA SER A 206 -8.03 -16.40 -5.81
C SER A 206 -8.76 -17.71 -6.05
N ASP A 207 -8.64 -18.72 -5.19
CA ASP A 207 -9.32 -20.01 -5.33
C ASP A 207 -10.75 -19.97 -4.75
N PRO A 208 -11.80 -19.99 -5.60
CA PRO A 208 -13.16 -20.04 -5.11
C PRO A 208 -13.57 -21.45 -4.62
N SER A 209 -12.77 -22.50 -4.89
CA SER A 209 -13.11 -23.89 -4.53
C SER A 209 -13.17 -24.10 -3.02
N LEU A 210 -12.37 -23.35 -2.25
CA LEU A 210 -12.38 -23.41 -0.79
C LEU A 210 -13.68 -22.83 -0.18
N ILE A 211 -14.47 -22.04 -0.91
CA ILE A 211 -15.58 -21.27 -0.34
C ILE A 211 -16.65 -22.19 0.26
N ASP A 212 -17.06 -23.23 -0.46
CA ASP A 212 -18.07 -24.21 0.00
C ASP A 212 -17.60 -25.01 1.22
N PHE A 213 -16.28 -25.09 1.48
CA PHE A 213 -15.70 -25.79 2.63
C PHE A 213 -15.38 -24.86 3.80
N SER A 214 -14.60 -23.80 3.58
CA SER A 214 -14.13 -22.87 4.61
C SER A 214 -15.24 -21.91 5.08
N HIS A 215 -16.19 -21.57 4.20
CA HIS A 215 -17.28 -20.63 4.50
C HIS A 215 -18.67 -21.29 4.57
N HIS A 216 -18.73 -22.63 4.69
CA HIS A 216 -19.95 -23.46 4.79
C HIS A 216 -21.00 -23.03 5.83
N LYS A 217 -20.62 -22.21 6.82
CA LYS A 217 -21.50 -21.65 7.87
C LYS A 217 -21.82 -20.17 7.71
N SER A 218 -21.16 -19.47 6.80
CA SER A 218 -21.20 -18.01 6.66
C SER A 218 -21.84 -17.54 5.36
N LEU A 219 -21.80 -18.34 4.28
CA LEU A 219 -22.39 -17.99 2.99
C LEU A 219 -23.64 -18.82 2.70
N VAL A 220 -24.75 -18.12 2.45
CA VAL A 220 -26.08 -18.72 2.28
C VAL A 220 -26.38 -18.92 0.80
N ALA A 221 -25.65 -19.83 0.15
CA ALA A 221 -26.00 -20.40 -1.15
C ALA A 221 -25.23 -21.71 -1.38
N PRO A 222 -25.88 -22.88 -1.41
CA PRO A 222 -25.23 -24.11 -1.86
C PRO A 222 -25.06 -24.06 -3.38
N GLY A 223 -23.81 -24.06 -3.85
CA GLY A 223 -23.46 -24.29 -5.24
C GLY A 223 -22.89 -23.08 -5.99
N THR A 224 -21.68 -23.26 -6.50
CA THR A 224 -21.06 -22.46 -7.57
C THR A 224 -20.83 -20.97 -7.26
N PHE A 225 -19.98 -20.74 -6.26
CA PHE A 225 -18.95 -19.71 -6.43
C PHE A 225 -17.92 -20.26 -7.43
N ALA A 226 -18.11 -19.96 -8.71
CA ALA A 226 -16.97 -19.73 -9.59
C ALA A 226 -16.52 -18.28 -9.38
N GLY A 227 -15.26 -17.92 -9.70
CA GLY A 227 -14.74 -16.56 -9.47
C GLY A 227 -15.59 -15.45 -10.10
N THR A 228 -16.35 -15.78 -11.16
CA THR A 228 -17.47 -14.98 -11.65
C THR A 228 -18.70 -15.87 -11.91
N ASN A 229 -19.90 -15.30 -11.82
CA ASN A 229 -21.14 -15.94 -12.28
C ASN A 229 -22.17 -14.91 -12.76
N ASP A 230 -23.18 -15.37 -13.52
CA ASP A 230 -24.31 -14.55 -14.01
C ASP A 230 -25.62 -14.77 -13.22
N GLY A 231 -25.51 -15.37 -12.03
CA GLY A 231 -26.65 -15.80 -11.22
C GLY A 231 -27.32 -14.68 -10.41
N ASN A 232 -28.12 -15.08 -9.42
CA ASN A 232 -28.53 -14.22 -8.32
C ASN A 232 -28.32 -15.01 -7.00
N PRO A 233 -27.30 -14.70 -6.19
CA PRO A 233 -26.37 -13.57 -6.31
C PRO A 233 -25.49 -13.63 -7.56
N ARG A 234 -25.21 -12.47 -8.15
CA ARG A 234 -24.24 -12.25 -9.23
C ARG A 234 -22.89 -11.88 -8.65
N ILE A 235 -21.81 -12.47 -9.17
CA ILE A 235 -20.46 -12.29 -8.62
C ILE A 235 -19.49 -11.91 -9.74
N SER A 236 -18.69 -10.87 -9.50
CA SER A 236 -17.53 -10.53 -10.33
C SER A 236 -16.28 -10.39 -9.48
N ALA A 237 -15.21 -11.09 -9.85
CA ALA A 237 -13.87 -10.93 -9.30
C ALA A 237 -12.90 -10.30 -10.33
N GLU A 238 -12.00 -9.45 -9.86
CA GLU A 238 -10.90 -8.86 -10.64
C GLU A 238 -9.62 -8.90 -9.80
N PHE A 239 -8.51 -9.35 -10.41
CA PHE A 239 -7.17 -9.25 -9.84
C PHE A 239 -6.39 -8.16 -10.56
N VAL A 240 -5.92 -7.17 -9.81
CA VAL A 240 -5.05 -6.10 -10.28
C VAL A 240 -3.65 -6.32 -9.71
N THR A 241 -2.74 -6.66 -10.62
CA THR A 241 -1.33 -6.89 -10.34
C THR A 241 -0.68 -5.72 -9.56
N PRO A 242 0.13 -5.97 -8.52
CA PRO A 242 0.58 -7.28 -8.05
C PRO A 242 -0.26 -7.87 -6.93
N CYS A 243 -1.09 -7.10 -6.23
CA CYS A 243 -1.55 -7.51 -4.89
C CYS A 243 -2.94 -6.99 -4.53
N TYR A 244 -3.80 -6.71 -5.52
CA TYR A 244 -5.15 -6.20 -5.28
C TYR A 244 -6.19 -7.16 -5.84
N TYR A 245 -7.05 -7.68 -4.98
CA TYR A 245 -8.20 -8.49 -5.37
C TYR A 245 -9.50 -7.74 -5.07
N MET A 246 -10.41 -7.71 -6.05
CA MET A 246 -11.70 -7.03 -5.97
C MET A 246 -12.83 -8.01 -6.23
N ASN A 247 -13.72 -8.20 -5.24
CA ASN A 247 -14.95 -8.96 -5.43
C ASN A 247 -16.14 -8.03 -5.30
N LYS A 248 -17.12 -8.19 -6.19
CA LYS A 248 -18.43 -7.58 -6.11
C LYS A 248 -19.49 -8.66 -6.11
N VAL A 249 -20.36 -8.64 -5.11
CA VAL A 249 -21.55 -9.47 -5.03
C VAL A 249 -22.77 -8.57 -5.17
N GLU A 250 -23.62 -8.86 -6.16
CA GLU A 250 -24.86 -8.14 -6.42
C GLU A 250 -26.03 -9.09 -6.22
N ILE A 251 -26.98 -8.72 -5.36
CA ILE A 251 -28.13 -9.56 -5.01
C ILE A 251 -29.41 -8.79 -5.32
N ASP A 252 -30.16 -9.26 -6.31
CA ASP A 252 -31.48 -8.72 -6.63
C ASP A 252 -32.49 -9.36 -5.68
N THR A 253 -33.05 -8.54 -4.77
CA THR A 253 -33.95 -8.99 -3.71
C THR A 253 -35.30 -8.27 -3.78
N LYS A 254 -36.33 -8.87 -3.16
CA LYS A 254 -37.67 -8.29 -3.10
C LYS A 254 -38.18 -8.34 -1.67
N LEU A 255 -38.12 -7.20 -0.98
CA LEU A 255 -38.57 -7.07 0.40
C LEU A 255 -40.09 -6.80 0.44
N PRO A 256 -40.84 -7.33 1.43
CA PRO A 256 -42.30 -7.21 1.46
C PRO A 256 -42.85 -5.78 1.50
N ILE A 257 -42.08 -4.82 2.05
CA ILE A 257 -42.52 -3.44 2.29
C ILE A 257 -41.92 -2.47 1.26
N VAL A 258 -40.62 -2.58 0.98
CA VAL A 258 -39.87 -1.65 0.12
C VAL A 258 -39.65 -2.15 -1.32
N GLY A 259 -40.32 -3.25 -1.69
CA GLY A 259 -40.34 -3.76 -3.06
C GLY A 259 -39.00 -4.36 -3.54
N ALA A 260 -38.74 -4.25 -4.84
CA ALA A 260 -37.49 -4.70 -5.43
C ALA A 260 -36.34 -3.78 -5.01
N GLN A 261 -35.22 -4.39 -4.61
CA GLN A 261 -34.01 -3.73 -4.12
C GLN A 261 -32.80 -4.45 -4.69
N LYS A 262 -31.70 -3.72 -4.90
CA LYS A 262 -30.43 -4.31 -5.33
C LYS A 262 -29.39 -4.11 -4.24
N TRP A 263 -29.04 -5.21 -3.57
CA TRP A 263 -27.99 -5.24 -2.58
C TRP A 263 -26.64 -5.43 -3.27
N ILE A 264 -25.64 -4.65 -2.85
CA ILE A 264 -24.28 -4.69 -3.38
C ILE A 264 -23.34 -4.83 -2.19
N ILE A 265 -22.44 -5.81 -2.26
CA ILE A 265 -21.31 -6.00 -1.36
C ILE A 265 -20.04 -5.91 -2.20
N TRP A 266 -19.11 -5.06 -1.80
CA TRP A 266 -17.72 -5.14 -2.22
C TRP A 266 -16.90 -5.84 -1.14
N ILE A 267 -15.95 -6.67 -1.57
CA ILE A 267 -14.90 -7.27 -0.72
C ILE A 267 -13.59 -7.12 -1.48
N CYS A 268 -12.77 -6.19 -1.02
CA CYS A 268 -11.50 -5.82 -1.62
C CYS A 268 -10.35 -6.18 -0.67
N SER A 269 -9.30 -6.85 -1.13
CA SER A 269 -8.10 -7.11 -0.34
C SER A 269 -6.84 -6.55 -1.02
N PHE A 270 -5.98 -5.93 -0.22
CA PHE A 270 -4.65 -5.45 -0.65
C PHE A 270 -3.62 -6.23 0.16
N ASP A 271 -2.98 -7.20 -0.47
CA ASP A 271 -2.18 -8.24 0.19
C ASP A 271 -0.70 -8.01 -0.12
N VAL A 272 -0.12 -7.05 0.58
CA VAL A 272 1.14 -6.39 0.22
C VAL A 272 2.34 -7.17 0.80
N PRO A 273 3.24 -7.71 -0.04
CA PRO A 273 4.38 -8.49 0.42
C PRO A 273 5.37 -7.63 1.22
N MET A 274 5.54 -7.95 2.51
CA MET A 274 6.48 -7.27 3.39
C MET A 274 7.86 -7.94 3.32
N ALA A 275 7.90 -9.26 3.52
CA ALA A 275 9.10 -10.09 3.52
C ALA A 275 8.73 -11.56 3.22
N PRO A 276 9.70 -12.47 2.98
CA PRO A 276 9.42 -13.90 2.87
C PRO A 276 8.63 -14.41 4.08
N GLY A 277 7.46 -14.99 3.84
CA GLY A 277 6.55 -15.45 4.90
C GLY A 277 5.84 -14.36 5.70
N LYS A 278 5.88 -13.08 5.28
CA LYS A 278 5.15 -11.97 5.92
C LYS A 278 4.45 -11.05 4.92
N ILE A 279 3.17 -10.81 5.13
CA ILE A 279 2.30 -10.04 4.25
C ILE A 279 1.44 -9.05 5.06
N HIS A 280 1.26 -7.83 4.56
CA HIS A 280 0.35 -6.86 5.14
C HIS A 280 -0.97 -6.93 4.38
N SER A 281 -2.05 -7.36 5.03
CA SER A 281 -3.37 -7.48 4.41
C SER A 281 -4.30 -6.37 4.89
N THR A 282 -4.75 -5.55 3.95
CA THR A 282 -5.82 -4.57 4.13
C THR A 282 -7.08 -5.11 3.45
N VAL A 283 -8.09 -5.49 4.22
CA VAL A 283 -9.40 -5.92 3.70
C VAL A 283 -10.40 -4.79 3.89
N CYS A 284 -11.05 -4.37 2.81
CA CYS A 284 -12.12 -3.39 2.81
C CYS A 284 -13.42 -4.05 2.34
N SER A 285 -14.47 -4.01 3.16
CA SER A 285 -15.81 -4.43 2.77
C SER A 285 -16.80 -3.27 2.83
N ALA A 286 -17.50 -3.03 1.74
CA ALA A 286 -18.49 -1.97 1.61
C ALA A 286 -19.86 -2.56 1.20
N ARG A 287 -20.94 -2.23 1.90
CA ARG A 287 -22.29 -2.76 1.60
C ARG A 287 -23.36 -1.67 1.58
N ASN A 288 -24.30 -1.73 0.64
CA ASN A 288 -25.35 -0.70 0.47
C ASN A 288 -26.67 -0.99 1.19
N PHE A 289 -26.68 -1.96 2.09
CA PHE A 289 -27.88 -2.42 2.81
C PHE A 289 -27.55 -2.67 4.28
N PHE A 290 -28.57 -2.64 5.13
CA PHE A 290 -28.42 -2.60 6.59
C PHE A 290 -27.45 -1.50 7.05
N GLN A 291 -27.63 -0.29 6.52
CA GLN A 291 -27.04 0.93 7.08
C GLN A 291 -27.66 1.21 8.46
N PHE A 292 -27.14 0.55 9.50
CA PHE A 292 -27.49 0.90 10.87
C PHE A 292 -26.80 2.21 11.22
N THR A 293 -27.59 3.29 11.36
CA THR A 293 -27.11 4.51 12.01
C THR A 293 -26.82 4.17 13.47
N MET A 294 -25.55 3.95 13.81
CA MET A 294 -25.11 3.98 15.20
C MET A 294 -25.45 5.37 15.75
N PRO A 295 -26.24 5.49 16.84
CA PRO A 295 -26.52 6.78 17.44
C PRO A 295 -25.22 7.32 18.05
N GLY A 296 -24.56 8.23 17.32
CA GLY A 296 -23.33 8.87 17.76
C GLY A 296 -23.56 9.67 19.04
N LEU A 297 -22.55 9.66 19.92
CA LEU A 297 -22.43 10.69 20.94
C LEU A 297 -22.12 12.02 20.23
N ASN A 298 -22.97 13.02 20.45
CA ASN A 298 -22.74 14.41 20.04
C ASN A 298 -21.64 15.06 20.88
#